data_AF-X8AQN8-F1
#
_entry.id   AF-X8AQN8-F1
#
_cell.length_a   1.000
_cell.length_b   1.000
_cell.length_c   1.000
_cell.angle_alpha   90.00
_cell.angle_beta   90.00
_cell.angle_gamma   90.00
#
_symmetry.space_group_name_H-M   'P 1'
#
loop_
_entity.id
_entity.type
_entity.pdbx_description
1 polymer ?
#
loop_
_entity_poly.entity_id
_entity_poly.type
_entity_poly.pdbx_seq_one_letter_code
_entity_poly.pdbx_strand_id
1 'polypeptide(L)'
;MLGAMTAGAATVFTTDPSPESAFAVIARHGVTVTALVPSLATLWAQACDWEPVTPKTLRLLQVGGARLDAGDARRIREALTPGLQQVYGMAEGLLSYTRLDDPPALVDHTQGRPMCADDELRILDDAGQPVAPGVEGELLVRALTRSTATSAPSTTTGAASTRTASTAPATWSAGWPTAIYR
;
A
#
# COMPACT_ATOMS: atom_id res chain seq x y z
N MET A 1 -5.38 -12.24 4.20
CA MET A 1 -5.80 -13.66 4.33
C MET A 1 -7.17 -13.81 4.97
N LEU A 2 -7.39 -13.35 6.21
CA LEU A 2 -8.70 -13.48 6.89
C LEU A 2 -9.87 -12.94 6.05
N GLY A 3 -9.71 -11.80 5.39
CA GLY A 3 -10.73 -11.24 4.48
C GLY A 3 -11.13 -12.16 3.31
N ALA A 4 -10.18 -12.96 2.79
CA ALA A 4 -10.47 -13.93 1.74
C ALA A 4 -11.26 -15.13 2.29
N MET A 5 -10.91 -15.59 3.49
CA MET A 5 -11.61 -16.67 4.17
C MET A 5 -13.05 -16.29 4.53
N THR A 6 -13.28 -15.05 4.99
CA THR A 6 -14.63 -14.54 5.28
C THR A 6 -15.49 -14.41 4.03
N ALA A 7 -14.88 -14.22 2.86
CA ALA A 7 -15.57 -14.22 1.57
C ALA A 7 -15.75 -15.63 0.98
N GLY A 8 -15.34 -16.70 1.69
CA GLY A 8 -15.43 -18.08 1.22
C GLY A 8 -14.41 -18.44 0.12
N ALA A 9 -13.35 -17.65 -0.05
CA ALA A 9 -12.34 -17.89 -1.07
C ALA A 9 -11.39 -19.04 -0.69
N ALA A 10 -10.99 -19.83 -1.69
CA ALA A 10 -9.95 -20.82 -1.53
C ALA A 10 -8.59 -20.15 -1.25
N THR A 11 -7.91 -20.56 -0.19
CA THR A 11 -6.60 -20.03 0.20
C THR A 11 -5.52 -21.06 -0.09
N VAL A 12 -4.52 -20.68 -0.87
CA VAL A 12 -3.37 -21.52 -1.24
C VAL A 12 -2.16 -21.08 -0.43
N PHE A 13 -1.48 -22.03 0.21
CA PHE A 13 -0.28 -21.79 0.99
C PHE A 13 0.94 -22.31 0.24
N THR A 14 1.98 -21.49 0.14
CA THR A 14 3.31 -21.89 -0.35
C THR A 14 4.34 -21.56 0.72
N THR A 15 5.38 -22.38 0.82
CA THR A 15 6.53 -22.14 1.71
C THR A 15 7.65 -21.38 1.00
N ASP A 16 7.58 -21.28 -0.33
CA ASP A 16 8.59 -20.63 -1.15
C ASP A 16 7.97 -19.45 -1.93
N PRO A 17 8.42 -18.21 -1.65
CA PRO A 17 7.97 -17.00 -2.35
C PRO A 17 8.78 -16.71 -3.64
N SER A 18 9.72 -17.58 -4.02
CA SER A 18 10.49 -17.44 -5.26
C SER A 18 9.55 -17.32 -6.48
N PRO A 19 9.91 -16.52 -7.51
CA PRO A 19 9.08 -16.37 -8.70
C PRO A 19 8.78 -17.71 -9.39
N GLU A 20 9.79 -18.57 -9.53
CA GLU A 20 9.70 -19.90 -10.13
C GLU A 20 8.64 -20.78 -9.46
N SER A 21 8.68 -20.87 -8.12
CA SER A 21 7.74 -21.68 -7.35
C SER A 21 6.35 -21.04 -7.30
N ALA A 22 6.30 -19.73 -7.04
CA ALA A 22 5.04 -19.02 -6.89
C ALA A 22 4.26 -18.93 -8.21
N PHE A 23 4.92 -18.70 -9.35
CA PHE A 23 4.26 -18.67 -10.66
C PHE A 23 3.69 -20.03 -11.04
N ALA A 24 4.42 -21.12 -10.75
CA ALA A 24 3.92 -22.48 -10.96
C ALA A 24 2.67 -22.75 -10.09
N VAL A 25 2.67 -22.34 -8.82
CA VAL A 25 1.52 -22.46 -7.92
C VAL A 25 0.33 -21.61 -8.41
N ILE A 26 0.57 -20.37 -8.83
CA ILE A 26 -0.45 -19.47 -9.36
C ILE A 26 -1.11 -20.08 -10.60
N ALA A 27 -0.31 -20.57 -11.55
CA ALA A 27 -0.81 -21.19 -12.77
C ALA A 27 -1.58 -22.49 -12.49
N ARG A 28 -1.08 -23.33 -11.58
CA ARG A 28 -1.69 -24.61 -11.22
C ARG A 28 -3.05 -24.45 -10.53
N HIS A 29 -3.16 -23.50 -9.61
CA HIS A 29 -4.37 -23.30 -8.80
C HIS A 29 -5.28 -22.18 -9.30
N GLY A 30 -4.88 -21.45 -10.36
CA GLY A 30 -5.65 -20.34 -10.88
C GLY A 30 -5.78 -19.19 -9.88
N VAL A 31 -4.71 -18.88 -9.14
CA VAL A 31 -4.74 -17.83 -8.11
C VAL A 31 -5.05 -16.49 -8.78
N THR A 32 -6.02 -15.76 -8.22
CA THR A 32 -6.50 -14.48 -8.76
C THR A 32 -6.10 -13.27 -7.94
N VAL A 33 -5.76 -13.47 -6.66
CA VAL A 33 -5.39 -12.39 -5.74
C VAL A 33 -4.17 -12.83 -4.93
N THR A 34 -3.16 -11.96 -4.85
CA THR A 34 -2.00 -12.18 -3.98
C THR A 34 -1.51 -10.85 -3.39
N ALA A 35 -0.70 -10.93 -2.33
CA ALA A 35 -0.14 -9.77 -1.63
C ALA A 35 1.37 -9.96 -1.45
N LEU A 36 2.16 -8.93 -1.78
CA LEU A 36 3.62 -8.94 -1.73
C LEU A 36 4.15 -7.66 -1.08
N VAL A 37 5.40 -7.71 -0.62
CA VAL A 37 6.19 -6.52 -0.26
C VAL A 37 6.85 -5.94 -1.53
N PRO A 38 7.18 -4.63 -1.57
CA PRO A 38 7.75 -3.99 -2.76
C PRO A 38 8.95 -4.72 -3.37
N SER A 39 9.92 -5.15 -2.53
CA SER A 39 11.11 -5.85 -3.00
C SER A 39 10.79 -7.15 -3.76
N LEU A 40 9.81 -7.92 -3.26
CA LEU A 40 9.38 -9.16 -3.88
C LEU A 40 8.54 -8.91 -5.14
N ALA A 41 7.70 -7.88 -5.14
CA ALA A 41 6.92 -7.49 -6.30
C ALA A 41 7.83 -7.04 -7.46
N THR A 42 8.87 -6.25 -7.18
CA THR A 42 9.86 -5.85 -8.19
C THR A 42 10.64 -7.06 -8.71
N LEU A 43 11.03 -8.00 -7.83
CA LEU A 43 11.68 -9.24 -8.25
C LEU A 43 10.78 -10.07 -9.18
N TRP A 44 9.49 -10.21 -8.85
CA TRP A 44 8.53 -10.92 -9.68
C TRP A 44 8.31 -10.23 -11.04
N ALA A 45 8.25 -8.90 -11.05
CA ALA A 45 8.11 -8.13 -12.28
C ALA A 45 9.34 -8.29 -13.19
N GLN A 46 10.56 -8.34 -12.63
CA GLN A 46 11.77 -8.66 -13.36
C GLN A 46 11.75 -10.10 -13.87
N ALA A 47 11.31 -11.05 -13.04
CA ALA A 47 11.26 -12.46 -13.41
C ALA A 47 10.38 -12.76 -14.61
N CYS A 48 9.37 -11.93 -14.89
CA CYS A 48 8.56 -12.04 -16.09
C CYS A 48 9.37 -11.86 -17.39
N ASP A 49 10.58 -11.28 -17.34
CA ASP A 49 11.44 -11.09 -18.51
C ASP A 49 12.17 -12.39 -18.92
N TRP A 50 12.37 -13.34 -18.00
CA TRP A 50 13.11 -14.59 -18.27
C TRP A 50 12.34 -15.88 -17.96
N GLU A 51 11.29 -15.82 -17.14
CA GLU A 51 10.47 -16.98 -16.81
C GLU A 51 9.48 -17.32 -17.92
N PRO A 52 9.38 -18.60 -18.34
CA PRO A 52 8.41 -19.01 -19.36
C PRO A 52 6.97 -19.00 -18.85
N VAL A 53 6.77 -19.14 -17.52
CA VAL A 53 5.45 -19.15 -16.88
C VAL A 53 5.25 -17.82 -16.18
N THR A 54 4.34 -17.01 -16.72
CA THR A 54 3.93 -15.74 -16.09
C THR A 54 2.57 -15.89 -15.39
N PRO A 55 2.31 -15.14 -14.31
CA PRO A 55 1.11 -15.29 -13.49
C PRO A 55 -0.13 -14.62 -14.12
N LYS A 56 -0.55 -15.11 -15.29
CA LYS A 56 -1.64 -14.52 -16.11
C LYS A 56 -3.03 -14.58 -15.47
N THR A 57 -3.22 -15.39 -14.43
CA THR A 57 -4.51 -15.51 -13.71
C THR A 57 -4.70 -14.42 -12.66
N LEU A 58 -3.65 -13.67 -12.32
CA LEU A 58 -3.73 -12.61 -11.32
C LEU A 58 -4.58 -11.43 -11.81
N ARG A 59 -5.65 -11.17 -11.06
CA ARG A 59 -6.54 -10.01 -11.25
C ARG A 59 -6.21 -8.87 -10.31
N LEU A 60 -5.68 -9.17 -9.13
CA LEU A 60 -5.34 -8.20 -8.10
C LEU A 60 -4.02 -8.56 -7.44
N LEU A 61 -3.09 -7.61 -7.43
CA LEU A 61 -1.82 -7.70 -6.72
C LEU A 61 -1.77 -6.58 -5.68
N GLN A 62 -1.77 -6.96 -4.40
CA GLN A 62 -1.61 -6.01 -3.31
C GLN A 62 -0.13 -5.82 -3.00
N VAL A 63 0.36 -4.60 -3.02
CA VAL A 63 1.74 -4.27 -2.64
C VAL A 63 1.70 -3.33 -1.45
N GLY A 64 2.38 -3.71 -0.36
CA GLY A 64 2.37 -2.93 0.87
C GLY A 64 3.51 -3.26 1.82
N GLY A 65 3.57 -2.54 2.95
CA GLY A 65 4.60 -2.70 3.99
C GLY A 65 5.83 -1.80 3.81
N ALA A 66 6.04 -1.24 2.63
CA ALA A 66 7.01 -0.18 2.38
C ALA A 66 6.54 0.71 1.23
N ARG A 67 7.12 1.90 1.10
CA ARG A 67 6.86 2.81 -0.02
C ARG A 67 7.27 2.15 -1.32
N LEU A 68 6.38 2.18 -2.31
CA LEU A 68 6.63 1.74 -3.66
C LEU A 68 6.84 2.97 -4.55
N ASP A 69 7.96 3.01 -5.27
CA ASP A 69 8.24 4.09 -6.20
C ASP A 69 7.38 3.96 -7.47
N ALA A 70 6.99 5.09 -8.05
CA ALA A 70 6.07 5.11 -9.19
C ALA A 70 6.60 4.37 -10.42
N GLY A 71 7.92 4.37 -10.63
CA GLY A 71 8.56 3.61 -11.71
C GLY A 71 8.38 2.10 -11.52
N ASP A 72 8.56 1.61 -10.30
CA ASP A 72 8.39 0.21 -9.95
C ASP A 72 6.91 -0.19 -9.99
N ALA A 73 6.02 0.65 -9.47
CA ALA A 73 4.57 0.45 -9.53
C ALA A 73 4.09 0.25 -10.98
N ARG A 74 4.54 1.12 -11.90
CA ARG A 74 4.23 0.99 -13.32
C ARG A 74 4.77 -0.32 -13.91
N ARG A 75 6.03 -0.67 -13.62
CA ARG A 75 6.64 -1.91 -14.12
C ARG A 75 5.90 -3.15 -13.62
N ILE A 76 5.55 -3.18 -12.34
CA ILE A 76 4.76 -4.25 -11.71
C ILE A 76 3.41 -4.38 -12.40
N ARG A 77 2.73 -3.26 -12.65
CA ARG A 77 1.42 -3.23 -13.29
C ARG A 77 1.45 -3.73 -14.73
N GLU A 78 2.50 -3.40 -15.46
CA GLU A 78 2.71 -3.83 -16.86
C GLU A 78 3.12 -5.31 -16.96
N ALA A 79 3.97 -5.79 -16.05
CA ALA A 79 4.50 -7.15 -16.10
C ALA A 79 3.58 -8.21 -15.46
N LEU A 80 2.97 -7.90 -14.31
CA LEU A 80 2.25 -8.87 -13.49
C LEU A 80 0.73 -8.77 -13.67
N THR A 81 0.15 -7.60 -13.43
CA THR A 81 -1.31 -7.40 -13.55
C THR A 81 -1.70 -5.92 -13.55
N PRO A 82 -2.67 -5.49 -14.37
CA PRO A 82 -3.19 -4.13 -14.34
C PRO A 82 -3.87 -3.78 -13.01
N GLY A 83 -4.33 -4.78 -12.24
CA GLY A 83 -4.96 -4.61 -10.93
C GLY A 83 -3.95 -4.47 -9.78
N LEU A 84 -2.98 -3.56 -9.90
CA LEU A 84 -2.11 -3.22 -8.79
C LEU A 84 -2.90 -2.42 -7.73
N GLN A 85 -2.81 -2.84 -6.47
CA GLN A 85 -3.37 -2.12 -5.34
C GLN A 85 -2.27 -1.79 -4.33
N GLN A 86 -2.03 -0.50 -4.09
CA GLN A 86 -1.13 -0.07 -3.02
C GLN A 86 -1.85 -0.17 -1.69
N VAL A 87 -1.17 -0.73 -0.69
CA VAL A 87 -1.68 -0.94 0.65
C VAL A 87 -0.73 -0.31 1.65
N TYR A 88 -1.20 0.76 2.29
CA TYR A 88 -0.50 1.38 3.41
C TYR A 88 -1.26 1.08 4.69
N GLY A 89 -0.63 0.29 5.55
CA GLY A 89 -1.21 -0.16 6.79
C GLY A 89 -0.28 0.04 7.96
N MET A 90 -0.86 0.36 9.11
CA MET A 90 -0.19 0.36 10.41
C MET A 90 -0.84 -0.73 11.26
N ALA A 91 -0.07 -1.44 12.08
CA ALA A 91 -0.63 -2.45 12.99
C ALA A 91 -1.61 -1.81 14.01
N GLU A 92 -1.44 -0.51 14.24
CA GLU A 92 -2.20 0.37 15.13
C GLU A 92 -3.59 0.73 14.59
N GLY A 93 -3.93 0.38 13.34
CA GLY A 93 -5.31 0.34 12.87
C GLY A 93 -5.59 1.04 11.53
N LEU A 94 -4.78 2.02 11.12
CA LEU A 94 -5.00 2.66 9.81
C LEU A 94 -4.72 1.66 8.69
N LEU A 95 -5.66 1.55 7.76
CA LEU A 95 -5.48 0.86 6.50
C LEU A 95 -5.97 1.75 5.35
N SER A 96 -5.06 2.12 4.47
CA SER A 96 -5.30 2.87 3.25
C SER A 96 -5.05 1.99 2.03
N TYR A 97 -5.93 2.10 1.04
CA TYR A 97 -5.87 1.35 -0.21
C TYR A 97 -6.15 2.25 -1.40
N THR A 98 -5.43 2.03 -2.49
CA THR A 98 -5.92 2.48 -3.80
C THR A 98 -7.16 1.67 -4.15
N ARG A 99 -8.18 2.31 -4.73
CA ARG A 99 -9.37 1.62 -5.19
C ARG A 99 -9.07 0.90 -6.51
N LEU A 100 -9.82 -0.16 -6.79
CA LEU A 100 -9.61 -0.99 -7.98
C LEU A 100 -9.89 -0.24 -9.29
N ASP A 101 -10.74 0.79 -9.22
CA ASP A 101 -11.11 1.63 -10.36
C ASP A 101 -10.31 2.94 -10.43
N ASP A 102 -9.33 3.14 -9.54
CA ASP A 102 -8.51 4.35 -9.54
C ASP A 102 -7.62 4.37 -10.81
N PRO A 103 -7.40 5.55 -11.42
CA PRO A 103 -6.61 5.64 -12.63
C PRO A 103 -5.15 5.23 -12.35
N PRO A 104 -4.44 4.64 -13.33
CA PRO A 104 -3.07 4.17 -13.14
C PRO A 104 -2.11 5.23 -12.59
N ALA A 105 -2.25 6.49 -13.01
CA ALA A 105 -1.45 7.60 -12.48
C ALA A 105 -1.65 7.80 -10.97
N LEU A 106 -2.87 7.61 -10.45
CA LEU A 106 -3.13 7.71 -9.02
C LEU A 106 -2.57 6.50 -8.28
N VAL A 107 -2.74 5.30 -8.84
CA VAL A 107 -2.20 4.07 -8.26
C VAL A 107 -0.67 4.11 -8.20
N ASP A 108 -0.01 4.60 -9.24
CA ASP A 108 1.45 4.64 -9.33
C ASP A 108 2.05 5.70 -8.37
N HIS A 109 1.32 6.77 -8.05
CA HIS A 109 1.83 7.91 -7.28
C HIS A 109 1.30 8.02 -5.84
N THR A 110 0.36 7.19 -5.42
CA THR A 110 -0.28 7.34 -4.10
C THR A 110 -0.35 6.02 -3.34
N GLN A 111 -0.44 6.14 -2.01
CA GLN A 111 -0.68 5.03 -1.08
C GLN A 111 -2.17 4.82 -0.81
N GLY A 112 -3.03 5.36 -1.67
CA GLY A 112 -4.48 5.26 -1.57
C GLY A 112 -5.10 6.15 -0.51
N ARG A 113 -6.33 5.79 -0.14
CA ARG A 113 -7.14 6.51 0.85
C ARG A 113 -7.70 5.57 1.91
N PRO A 114 -8.01 6.07 3.11
CA PRO A 114 -8.50 5.27 4.23
C PRO A 114 -9.64 4.34 3.82
N MET A 115 -9.67 3.16 4.44
CA MET A 115 -10.73 2.20 4.23
C MET A 115 -12.05 2.71 4.82
N CYS A 116 -12.03 3.28 6.03
CA CYS A 116 -13.21 3.78 6.71
C CYS A 116 -13.37 5.30 6.51
N ALA A 117 -14.60 5.75 6.28
CA ALA A 117 -14.90 7.18 6.16
C ALA A 117 -14.78 7.92 7.51
N ASP A 118 -14.88 7.18 8.62
CA ASP A 118 -14.75 7.71 9.98
C ASP A 118 -13.29 7.80 10.45
N ASP A 119 -12.34 7.32 9.64
CA ASP A 119 -10.91 7.47 9.93
C ASP A 119 -10.49 8.93 9.70
N GLU A 120 -10.09 9.61 10.78
CA GLU A 120 -9.59 10.98 10.69
C GLU A 120 -8.08 10.98 10.50
N LEU A 121 -7.60 11.75 9.53
CA LEU A 121 -6.17 11.98 9.32
C LEU A 121 -5.87 13.47 9.43
N ARG A 122 -4.80 13.80 10.13
CA ARG A 122 -4.25 15.14 10.25
C ARG A 122 -2.78 15.10 9.90
N ILE A 123 -2.33 16.08 9.14
CA ILE A 123 -0.91 16.26 8.82
C ILE A 123 -0.47 17.50 9.58
N LEU A 124 0.51 17.36 10.47
CA LEU A 124 1.01 18.42 11.34
C LEU A 124 2.46 18.80 11.01
N ASP A 125 2.84 20.05 11.24
CA ASP A 125 4.24 20.46 11.20
C ASP A 125 4.98 20.10 12.51
N ASP A 126 6.27 20.43 12.58
CA ASP A 126 7.11 20.22 13.77
C ASP A 126 6.60 20.98 15.02
N ALA A 127 5.73 21.98 14.84
CA ALA A 127 5.08 22.73 15.92
C ALA A 127 3.70 22.14 16.31
N GLY A 128 3.30 21.02 15.72
CA GLY A 128 2.02 20.35 15.95
C GLY A 128 0.82 21.08 15.34
N GLN A 129 1.04 21.99 14.38
CA GLN A 129 -0.03 22.73 13.70
C GLN A 129 -0.41 22.07 12.37
N PRO A 130 -1.71 22.08 12.00
CA PRO A 130 -2.14 21.55 10.71
C PRO A 130 -1.42 22.24 9.55
N VAL A 131 -0.79 21.45 8.69
CA VAL A 131 -0.15 21.97 7.48
C VAL A 131 -1.18 22.27 6.39
N ALA A 132 -0.82 23.18 5.48
CA ALA A 132 -1.66 23.48 4.32
C ALA A 132 -1.77 22.25 3.38
N PRO A 133 -2.86 22.13 2.61
CA PRO A 133 -3.03 21.03 1.67
C PRO A 133 -1.83 20.87 0.72
N GLY A 134 -1.30 19.64 0.63
CA GLY A 134 -0.15 19.30 -0.22
C GLY A 134 1.22 19.61 0.40
N VAL A 135 1.26 20.16 1.61
CA VAL A 135 2.50 20.31 2.39
C VAL A 135 2.75 19.03 3.19
N GLU A 136 4.01 18.61 3.23
CA GLU A 136 4.45 17.44 4.00
C GLU A 136 4.45 17.74 5.50
N GLY A 137 4.15 16.72 6.30
CA GLY A 137 4.18 16.82 7.75
C GLY A 137 3.96 15.46 8.41
N GLU A 138 3.91 15.46 9.74
CA GLU A 138 3.67 14.27 10.55
C GLU A 138 2.23 13.78 10.41
N LEU A 139 2.07 12.50 10.11
CA LEU A 139 0.77 11.85 9.99
C LEU A 139 0.21 11.45 11.36
N LEU A 140 -0.84 12.13 11.80
CA LEU A 140 -1.66 11.70 12.92
C LEU A 140 -2.95 11.07 12.42
N VAL A 141 -3.26 9.89 12.94
CA VAL A 141 -4.46 9.14 12.57
C VAL A 141 -5.36 8.98 13.77
N ARG A 142 -6.67 8.91 13.55
CA ARG A 142 -7.64 8.38 14.49
C ARG A 142 -8.53 7.41 13.73
N ALA A 143 -8.17 6.12 13.80
CA ALA A 143 -8.88 5.06 13.10
C ALA A 143 -9.90 4.38 14.02
N LEU A 144 -11.05 4.00 13.46
CA LEU A 144 -12.10 3.27 14.20
C LEU A 144 -11.62 1.89 14.66
N THR A 145 -10.78 1.26 13.85
CA THR A 145 -10.17 -0.07 14.10
C THR A 145 -8.95 -0.01 15.01
N ARG A 146 -8.61 1.15 15.56
CA ARG A 146 -7.47 1.28 16.46
C ARG A 146 -7.65 0.35 17.66
N SER A 147 -6.70 -0.55 17.87
CA SER A 147 -6.63 -1.29 19.12
C SER A 147 -6.36 -0.29 20.25
N THR A 148 -7.22 -0.24 21.26
CA THR A 148 -7.00 0.56 22.47
C THR A 148 -5.95 -0.06 23.40
N ALA A 149 -5.19 -1.05 22.92
CA ALA A 149 -4.32 -1.89 23.73
C ALA A 149 -2.84 -1.59 23.42
N THR A 150 -2.37 -0.45 23.89
CA THR A 150 -1.00 -0.35 24.39
C THR A 150 -1.01 0.55 25.61
N SER A 151 -1.42 0.00 26.76
CA SER A 151 -1.04 0.58 28.05
C SER A 151 0.44 0.24 28.28
N ALA A 152 1.34 0.92 27.57
CA ALA A 152 2.72 1.04 28.00
C ALA A 152 2.76 2.19 29.02
N PRO A 153 3.25 1.96 30.25
CA PRO A 153 3.37 3.04 31.24
C PRO A 153 4.28 4.14 30.69
N SER A 154 3.86 5.37 30.92
CA SER A 154 4.45 6.64 30.49
C SER A 154 5.98 6.65 30.40
N THR A 155 6.49 6.81 29.18
CA THR A 155 7.76 7.51 28.94
C THR A 155 7.48 8.70 28.03
N THR A 156 7.00 9.79 28.63
CA THR A 156 7.10 11.11 28.00
C THR A 156 8.58 11.48 27.97
N THR A 157 9.25 11.29 26.84
CA THR A 157 10.34 12.15 26.33
C THR A 157 10.50 11.82 24.84
N GLY A 158 10.49 12.86 24.01
CA GLY A 158 10.31 12.77 22.56
C GLY A 158 11.27 11.83 21.82
N ALA A 159 10.71 11.14 20.84
CA ALA A 159 11.45 10.55 19.72
C ALA A 159 10.57 10.61 18.48
N ALA A 160 10.64 11.74 17.78
CA ALA A 160 10.13 11.89 16.42
C ALA A 160 10.84 10.89 15.50
N SER A 161 10.10 10.09 14.75
CA SER A 161 10.68 9.28 13.68
C SER A 161 10.77 10.14 12.42
N THR A 162 11.90 10.83 12.27
CA THR A 162 12.20 11.69 11.12
C THR A 162 12.44 10.83 9.88
N ARG A 163 11.63 11.00 8.83
CA ARG A 163 12.02 10.59 7.47
C ARG A 163 11.59 11.66 6.49
N THR A 164 12.58 12.37 5.97
CA THR A 164 12.48 13.49 5.03
C THR A 164 12.28 12.98 3.62
N ALA A 165 11.30 13.51 2.87
CA ALA A 165 11.23 13.35 1.42
C ALA A 165 11.40 14.71 0.69
N SER A 166 12.04 14.66 -0.48
CA SER A 166 12.61 15.82 -1.22
C SER A 166 11.68 16.35 -2.34
N THR A 167 11.96 17.57 -2.79
CA THR A 167 11.09 18.60 -3.41
C THR A 167 10.86 18.56 -4.93
N ALA A 168 9.67 19.01 -5.38
CA ALA A 168 9.41 19.88 -6.57
C ALA A 168 7.89 20.14 -6.81
N PRO A 169 7.47 21.26 -7.46
CA PRO A 169 6.16 21.90 -7.23
C PRO A 169 5.14 21.75 -8.38
N ALA A 170 3.85 21.67 -8.04
CA ALA A 170 2.74 21.96 -8.97
C ALA A 170 1.50 22.41 -8.17
N THR A 171 0.97 23.58 -8.55
CA THR A 171 -0.13 24.32 -7.92
C THR A 171 -1.50 23.84 -8.38
N TRP A 172 -2.43 23.48 -7.49
CA TRP A 172 -3.85 23.32 -7.83
C TRP A 172 -4.78 23.70 -6.68
N SER A 173 -5.93 24.27 -7.06
CA SER A 173 -6.89 25.01 -6.26
C SER A 173 -8.04 24.17 -5.71
N ALA A 174 -8.33 24.43 -4.42
CA ALA A 174 -9.59 24.36 -3.68
C ALA A 174 -10.74 23.46 -4.19
N GLY A 175 -11.01 22.40 -3.42
CA GLY A 175 -12.28 21.70 -3.41
C GLY A 175 -12.13 20.26 -2.95
N TRP A 176 -12.24 20.04 -1.64
CA TRP A 176 -12.22 18.75 -0.92
C TRP A 176 -10.82 18.10 -0.85
N PRO A 177 -10.24 17.85 0.36
CA PRO A 177 -8.89 17.34 0.45
C PRO A 177 -8.89 15.86 0.09
N THR A 178 -8.65 15.57 -1.18
CA THR A 178 -8.05 14.31 -1.60
C THR A 178 -6.73 14.21 -0.85
N ALA A 179 -6.68 13.35 0.17
CA ALA A 179 -5.47 13.07 0.92
C ALA A 179 -4.47 12.38 0.00
N ILE A 180 -3.67 13.18 -0.70
CA ILE A 180 -2.53 12.73 -1.47
C ILE A 180 -1.35 12.72 -0.50
N TYR A 181 -0.99 11.52 -0.02
CA TYR A 181 0.30 11.30 0.64
C TYR A 181 1.38 11.29 -0.44
N ARG A 182 2.30 12.27 -0.38
CA ARG A 182 3.52 12.31 -1.20
C ARG A 182 4.51 11.23 -0.79
#